data_AF-A0A2D7XSC0-F1
#
_entry.id   AF-A0A2D7XSC0-F1
#
_cell.length_a   1.000
_cell.length_b   1.000
_cell.length_c   1.000
_cell.angle_alpha   90.00
_cell.angle_beta   90.00
_cell.angle_gamma   90.00
#
_symmetry.space_group_name_H-M   'P 1'
#
loop_
_entity.id
_entity.type
_entity.pdbx_description
1 polymer ?
#
loop_
_entity_poly.entity_id
_entity_poly.type
_entity_poly.pdbx_seq_one_letter_code
_entity_poly.pdbx_strand_id
1 'polypeptide(L)'
;MQLNLKDSGTGRVEFEDKSISGADAIFKNVKIKTSDFAGEEEEDELEDGMYGASIETESADLGIEEMALAGLEIDDAGKANFSKMTLNKISAIPTEEDDTDTITVSKFELVDPTPEMAAWLGGVFGTAEKADLPAVENVKFSKLEVTDMLAQSNDPDEQAVIKLGSLLATDYGGEKVGEMAISGFDVSFTDPDSGAPGSFSLGSISLKGMKSDILNAMFADEDESADELMSAMYSNPTDPGFDDFSLSDFAFDMAGLKMSLPSMSYEVDRNSDGEPTKFTVPKFTLTVDVDDQGGDIGAQLAPMLLMVGFEDLVITGESLSTYDPETDIATAEKGVFSIKDALTISSTSKIGGMKELGEVMQNLDSEAFENGEQDPTQLAMDMYSKLDFYQMEIKLKDEGAINKGLTFFAAQQGMEPEQLRQMAAGMVAGLPMMAANMGIDPALSTELASAGSKFITEGGTLTLSFEPAEPFTVTAFMGDPTTITKERLGFSATVE
;
A
#
# COMPACT_ATOMS: atom_id res chain seq x y z
N MET A 1 31.48 -3.36 25.13
CA MET A 1 32.20 -4.61 25.50
C MET A 1 31.93 -5.60 24.37
N GLN A 2 32.98 -6.19 23.79
CA GLN A 2 32.89 -6.96 22.53
C GLN A 2 32.39 -8.39 22.75
N LEU A 3 31.61 -8.88 21.78
CA LEU A 3 31.35 -10.30 21.57
C LEU A 3 32.65 -11.11 21.64
N ASN A 4 32.74 -12.10 22.53
CA ASN A 4 33.90 -12.97 22.64
C ASN A 4 33.56 -14.42 22.30
N LEU A 5 33.63 -14.76 21.01
CA LEU A 5 33.45 -16.14 20.52
C LEU A 5 34.73 -16.98 20.61
N LYS A 6 35.75 -16.53 21.36
CA LYS A 6 36.98 -17.29 21.51
C LYS A 6 36.73 -18.58 22.29
N ASP A 7 35.92 -18.54 23.34
CA ASP A 7 35.63 -19.72 24.16
C ASP A 7 34.12 -19.83 24.36
N SER A 8 33.56 -21.01 24.16
CA SER A 8 32.12 -21.29 24.29
C SER A 8 31.63 -20.98 25.70
N GLY A 9 30.46 -20.36 25.83
CA GLY A 9 29.88 -19.94 27.12
C GLY A 9 30.55 -18.71 27.73
N THR A 10 31.45 -18.03 26.98
CA THR A 10 31.95 -16.71 27.38
C THR A 10 30.93 -15.65 27.04
N GLY A 11 29.88 -15.58 27.85
CA GLY A 11 28.75 -14.68 27.70
C GLY A 11 27.45 -15.41 27.42
N ARG A 12 26.59 -14.83 26.57
CA ARG A 12 25.25 -15.37 26.27
C ARG A 12 25.25 -16.43 25.16
N VAL A 13 26.40 -16.67 24.52
CA VAL A 13 26.53 -17.60 23.40
C VAL A 13 27.32 -18.85 23.81
N GLU A 14 26.70 -20.00 23.59
CA GLU A 14 27.32 -21.32 23.68
C GLU A 14 27.38 -21.93 22.27
N PHE A 15 28.42 -22.70 21.98
CA PHE A 15 28.57 -23.48 20.74
C PHE A 15 29.34 -24.77 21.01
N GLU A 16 29.10 -25.82 20.22
CA GLU A 16 29.78 -27.11 20.36
C GLU A 16 31.11 -27.14 19.62
N ASP A 17 31.13 -26.66 18.38
CA ASP A 17 32.31 -26.66 17.52
C ASP A 17 32.56 -25.27 16.94
N LYS A 18 33.84 -24.97 16.69
CA LYS A 18 34.27 -23.79 15.94
C LYS A 18 35.37 -24.12 14.94
N SER A 19 35.35 -23.44 13.79
CA SER A 19 36.40 -23.46 12.78
C SER A 19 36.73 -22.04 12.36
N ILE A 20 38.00 -21.65 12.44
CA ILE A 20 38.47 -20.31 12.08
C ILE A 20 39.56 -20.46 11.02
N SER A 21 39.41 -19.77 9.89
CA SER A 21 40.36 -19.77 8.78
C SER A 21 40.52 -18.37 8.20
N GLY A 22 41.64 -17.72 8.50
CA GLY A 22 41.87 -16.34 8.08
C GLY A 22 40.86 -15.40 8.73
N ALA A 23 40.07 -14.70 7.91
CA ALA A 23 39.02 -13.77 8.34
C ALA A 23 37.64 -14.43 8.47
N ASP A 24 37.55 -15.75 8.30
CA ASP A 24 36.27 -16.46 8.32
C ASP A 24 36.16 -17.33 9.59
N ALA A 25 34.95 -17.37 10.18
CA ALA A 25 34.63 -18.19 11.34
C ALA A 25 33.28 -18.91 11.14
N ILE A 26 33.25 -20.19 11.51
CA ILE A 26 32.05 -21.02 11.51
C ILE A 26 31.88 -21.63 12.89
N PHE A 27 30.69 -21.52 13.46
CA PHE A 27 30.28 -22.10 14.73
C PHE A 27 29.11 -23.05 14.50
N LYS A 28 29.09 -24.18 15.20
CA LYS A 28 28.03 -25.19 15.07
C LYS A 28 27.30 -25.41 16.39
N ASN A 29 26.01 -25.70 16.27
CA ASN A 29 25.10 -25.95 17.39
C ASN A 29 25.21 -24.81 18.41
N VAL A 30 24.95 -23.60 17.93
CA VAL A 30 25.01 -22.37 18.71
C VAL A 30 23.72 -22.22 19.50
N LYS A 31 23.83 -21.91 20.78
CA LYS A 31 22.72 -21.53 21.66
C LYS A 31 22.94 -20.11 22.15
N ILE A 32 21.91 -19.27 22.05
CA ILE A 32 21.90 -17.90 22.57
C ILE A 32 20.89 -17.83 23.70
N LYS A 33 21.35 -17.46 24.89
CA LYS A 33 20.51 -17.29 26.07
C LYS A 33 19.83 -15.94 26.03
N THR A 34 18.59 -15.92 25.58
CA THR A 34 17.75 -14.72 25.52
C THR A 34 17.05 -14.47 26.85
N SER A 35 16.82 -15.52 27.65
CA SER A 35 16.36 -15.42 29.04
C SER A 35 17.23 -14.50 29.93
N ASP A 36 18.50 -14.30 29.57
CA ASP A 36 19.41 -13.35 30.22
C ASP A 36 19.15 -11.87 29.83
N PHE A 37 18.21 -11.56 28.92
CA PHE A 37 17.76 -10.19 28.58
C PHE A 37 16.75 -9.64 29.60
N ALA A 38 16.03 -10.48 30.34
CA ALA A 38 15.02 -10.07 31.32
C ALA A 38 15.66 -9.38 32.54
N GLY A 39 15.80 -8.06 32.48
CA GLY A 39 15.98 -7.22 33.66
C GLY A 39 14.65 -6.99 34.37
N GLU A 40 14.68 -6.65 35.66
CA GLU A 40 13.50 -6.25 36.46
C GLU A 40 12.93 -4.89 35.98
N GLU A 41 12.41 -4.75 34.75
CA GLU A 41 11.65 -3.55 34.33
C GLU A 41 10.45 -3.94 33.44
N GLU A 42 9.50 -3.02 33.36
CA GLU A 42 8.03 -3.18 33.35
C GLU A 42 7.41 -4.01 32.19
N GLU A 43 6.23 -4.57 32.48
CA GLU A 43 5.29 -5.19 31.55
C GLU A 43 4.93 -4.20 30.42
N ASP A 44 5.78 -4.07 29.40
CA ASP A 44 5.37 -3.47 28.14
C ASP A 44 4.64 -4.56 27.34
N GLU A 45 3.35 -4.70 27.65
CA GLU A 45 2.38 -5.33 26.73
C GLU A 45 2.58 -4.65 25.37
N LEU A 46 2.99 -5.41 24.34
CA LEU A 46 2.84 -4.96 22.96
C LEU A 46 1.34 -4.82 22.71
N GLU A 47 0.79 -3.62 22.92
CA GLU A 47 -0.62 -3.30 22.74
C GLU A 47 -1.06 -3.67 21.30
N ASP A 48 -2.06 -4.55 21.25
CA ASP A 48 -3.09 -4.73 20.21
C ASP A 48 -2.79 -4.21 18.78
N GLY A 49 -2.19 -5.08 17.97
CA GLY A 49 -2.09 -4.91 16.51
C GLY A 49 -2.71 -6.08 15.74
N MET A 50 -4.02 -6.00 15.48
CA MET A 50 -4.88 -6.89 14.67
C MET A 50 -4.65 -8.42 14.79
N TYR A 51 -5.62 -9.07 15.46
CA TYR A 51 -5.73 -10.51 15.77
C TYR A 51 -4.81 -10.95 16.91
N GLY A 52 -5.41 -11.17 18.09
CA GLY A 52 -4.76 -11.56 19.34
C GLY A 52 -4.03 -12.90 19.28
N ALA A 53 -2.88 -12.92 18.64
CA ALA A 53 -1.86 -13.94 18.79
C ALA A 53 -0.70 -13.31 19.56
N SER A 54 -0.72 -13.40 20.88
CA SER A 54 0.43 -13.07 21.71
C SER A 54 1.48 -14.17 21.54
N ILE A 55 2.53 -13.92 20.76
CA ILE A 55 3.71 -14.80 20.78
C ILE A 55 4.56 -14.33 21.97
N GLU A 56 4.43 -15.01 23.11
CA GLU A 56 5.28 -14.78 24.28
C GLU A 56 6.74 -15.11 23.91
N THR A 57 7.58 -14.09 23.70
CA THR A 57 8.99 -14.27 23.33
C THR A 57 9.94 -14.30 24.53
N GLU A 58 9.42 -14.08 25.74
CA GLU A 58 10.23 -14.00 26.97
C GLU A 58 10.67 -15.37 27.51
N SER A 59 10.08 -16.46 26.99
CA SER A 59 10.23 -17.81 27.52
C SER A 59 11.11 -18.73 26.66
N ALA A 60 11.80 -18.26 25.60
CA ALA A 60 12.56 -19.16 24.71
C ALA A 60 13.98 -18.67 24.36
N ASP A 61 14.98 -19.52 24.59
CA ASP A 61 16.35 -19.36 24.09
C ASP A 61 16.41 -19.60 22.56
N LEU A 62 17.46 -19.12 21.87
CA LEU A 62 17.61 -19.36 20.43
C LEU A 62 18.63 -20.46 20.14
N GLY A 63 18.25 -21.47 19.37
CA GLY A 63 19.14 -22.47 18.79
C GLY A 63 19.46 -22.17 17.33
N ILE A 64 20.71 -22.37 16.91
CA ILE A 64 21.19 -22.16 15.54
C ILE A 64 22.12 -23.32 15.17
N GLU A 65 21.80 -24.09 14.12
CA GLU A 65 22.64 -25.23 13.72
C GLU A 65 24.03 -24.77 13.23
N GLU A 66 24.08 -23.67 12.46
CA GLU A 66 25.33 -23.11 11.96
C GLU A 66 25.29 -21.58 11.92
N MET A 67 26.27 -20.95 12.54
CA MET A 67 26.55 -19.51 12.43
C MET A 67 27.87 -19.33 11.67
N ALA A 68 27.83 -18.62 10.55
CA ALA A 68 28.99 -18.30 9.75
C ALA A 68 29.19 -16.78 9.66
N LEU A 69 30.44 -16.36 9.88
CA LEU A 69 30.92 -14.99 9.74
C LEU A 69 32.06 -15.00 8.72
N ALA A 70 31.99 -14.12 7.73
CA ALA A 70 33.06 -13.94 6.75
C ALA A 70 33.58 -12.50 6.77
N GLY A 71 34.86 -12.35 6.41
CA GLY A 71 35.49 -11.04 6.34
C GLY A 71 35.56 -10.31 7.68
N LEU A 72 35.81 -11.05 8.76
CA LEU A 72 35.99 -10.48 10.10
C LEU A 72 37.18 -9.52 10.12
N GLU A 73 36.94 -8.30 10.55
CA GLU A 73 37.97 -7.29 10.71
C GLU A 73 37.71 -6.42 11.95
N ILE A 74 38.76 -5.70 12.35
CA ILE A 74 38.66 -4.63 13.35
C ILE A 74 39.06 -3.35 12.63
N ASP A 75 38.18 -2.36 12.63
CA ASP A 75 38.45 -1.09 11.98
C ASP A 75 39.51 -0.26 12.74
N ASP A 76 39.94 0.85 12.14
CA ASP A 76 40.94 1.76 12.74
C ASP A 76 40.46 2.37 14.07
N ALA A 77 39.15 2.36 14.34
CA ALA A 77 38.54 2.82 15.58
C ALA A 77 38.41 1.70 16.65
N GLY A 78 38.80 0.47 16.32
CA GLY A 78 38.73 -0.68 17.22
C GLY A 78 37.36 -1.37 17.26
N LYS A 79 36.42 -1.05 16.36
CA LYS A 79 35.12 -1.71 16.26
C LYS A 79 35.26 -3.01 15.45
N ALA A 80 34.59 -4.06 15.91
CA ALA A 80 34.54 -5.33 15.19
C ALA A 80 33.54 -5.22 14.04
N ASN A 81 33.89 -5.77 12.88
CA ASN A 81 33.07 -5.76 11.67
C ASN A 81 33.13 -7.11 10.93
N PHE A 82 32.20 -7.34 10.01
CA PHE A 82 32.17 -8.49 9.12
C PHE A 82 31.57 -8.10 7.76
N SER A 83 31.97 -8.78 6.69
CA SER A 83 31.38 -8.59 5.35
C SER A 83 30.13 -9.44 5.15
N LYS A 84 29.99 -10.54 5.88
CA LYS A 84 28.79 -11.38 5.81
C LYS A 84 28.53 -12.15 7.11
N MET A 85 27.27 -12.18 7.52
CA MET A 85 26.76 -13.09 8.54
C MET A 85 25.71 -14.02 7.92
N THR A 86 25.75 -15.30 8.30
CA THR A 86 24.70 -16.27 7.94
C THR A 86 24.39 -17.13 9.16
N LEU A 87 23.11 -17.24 9.48
CA LEU A 87 22.59 -18.13 10.52
C LEU A 87 21.69 -19.14 9.81
N ASN A 88 21.96 -20.44 9.97
CA ASN A 88 21.18 -21.51 9.35
C ASN A 88 20.43 -22.31 10.41
N LYS A 89 19.17 -22.62 10.11
CA LYS A 89 18.24 -23.41 10.94
C LYS A 89 18.17 -22.88 12.36
N ILE A 90 17.58 -21.70 12.48
CA ILE A 90 17.26 -21.05 13.74
C ILE A 90 15.97 -21.68 14.28
N SER A 91 15.92 -21.95 15.58
CA SER A 91 14.73 -22.44 16.27
C SER A 91 14.62 -21.84 17.66
N ALA A 92 13.41 -21.53 18.10
CA ALA A 92 13.15 -21.28 19.51
C ALA A 92 13.38 -22.57 20.33
N ILE A 93 13.99 -22.43 21.50
CA ILE A 93 14.20 -23.47 22.50
C ILE A 93 13.40 -23.03 23.73
N PRO A 94 12.22 -23.62 23.97
CA PRO A 94 11.42 -23.32 25.15
C PRO A 94 12.23 -23.45 26.43
N THR A 95 12.11 -22.47 27.33
CA THR A 95 12.71 -22.50 28.67
C THR A 95 11.74 -23.03 29.73
N GLU A 96 10.43 -23.06 29.41
CA GLU A 96 9.38 -23.68 30.21
C GLU A 96 8.95 -25.02 29.61
N GLU A 97 8.56 -25.99 30.45
CA GLU A 97 8.20 -27.34 30.01
C GLU A 97 6.82 -27.43 29.33
N ASP A 98 5.94 -26.44 29.55
CA ASP A 98 4.56 -26.43 29.08
C ASP A 98 4.36 -25.64 27.77
N ASP A 99 5.38 -24.93 27.30
CA ASP A 99 5.36 -24.24 26.01
C ASP A 99 5.53 -25.27 24.87
N THR A 100 4.52 -25.33 24.00
CA THR A 100 4.46 -26.28 22.88
C THR A 100 4.63 -25.61 21.52
N ASP A 101 4.88 -24.32 21.49
CA ASP A 101 4.92 -23.55 20.26
C ASP A 101 6.17 -23.85 19.44
N THR A 102 6.04 -23.70 18.13
CA THR A 102 7.14 -23.96 17.20
C THR A 102 7.45 -22.70 16.42
N ILE A 103 8.64 -22.15 16.66
CA ILE A 103 9.21 -21.03 15.88
C ILE A 103 10.50 -21.49 15.24
N THR A 104 10.56 -21.44 13.90
CA THR A 104 11.75 -21.81 13.12
C THR A 104 12.00 -20.83 11.99
N VAL A 105 13.28 -20.65 11.62
CA VAL A 105 13.71 -19.89 10.45
C VAL A 105 14.83 -20.68 9.77
N SER A 106 14.71 -20.96 8.47
CA SER A 106 15.75 -21.74 7.77
C SER A 106 17.05 -20.97 7.59
N LYS A 107 16.97 -19.67 7.30
CA LYS A 107 18.15 -18.85 7.02
C LYS A 107 17.93 -17.40 7.42
N PHE A 108 18.93 -16.80 8.03
CA PHE A 108 19.15 -15.35 8.09
C PHE A 108 20.48 -15.04 7.41
N GLU A 109 20.51 -14.02 6.54
CA GLU A 109 21.72 -13.55 5.88
C GLU A 109 21.77 -12.03 5.86
N LEU A 110 22.92 -11.48 6.24
CA LEU A 110 23.24 -10.06 6.19
C LEU A 110 24.58 -9.89 5.47
N VAL A 111 24.63 -8.99 4.48
CA VAL A 111 25.80 -8.77 3.62
C VAL A 111 26.19 -7.30 3.63
N ASP A 112 27.48 -7.06 3.82
CA ASP A 112 28.14 -5.76 3.90
C ASP A 112 27.42 -4.73 4.80
N PRO A 113 27.10 -5.07 6.06
CA PRO A 113 26.53 -4.10 6.99
C PRO A 113 27.52 -2.97 7.31
N THR A 114 27.01 -1.82 7.75
CA THR A 114 27.85 -0.78 8.35
C THR A 114 28.55 -1.30 9.61
N PRO A 115 29.73 -0.75 9.96
CA PRO A 115 30.41 -1.08 11.21
C PRO A 115 29.51 -0.89 12.44
N GLU A 116 28.63 0.12 12.43
CA GLU A 116 27.64 0.37 13.48
C GLU A 116 26.64 -0.78 13.61
N MET A 117 26.03 -1.22 12.51
CA MET A 117 25.07 -2.33 12.50
C MET A 117 25.75 -3.66 12.85
N ALA A 118 26.95 -3.92 12.33
CA ALA A 118 27.74 -5.11 12.66
C ALA A 118 28.10 -5.14 14.14
N ALA A 119 28.50 -4.01 14.71
CA ALA A 119 28.83 -3.89 16.14
C ALA A 119 27.59 -4.05 17.03
N TRP A 120 26.44 -3.49 16.62
CA TRP A 120 25.17 -3.67 17.33
C TRP A 120 24.74 -5.14 17.37
N LEU A 121 24.75 -5.84 16.22
CA LEU A 121 24.48 -7.28 16.16
C LEU A 121 25.48 -8.08 17.01
N GLY A 122 26.76 -7.71 16.98
CA GLY A 122 27.75 -8.29 17.88
C GLY A 122 27.41 -8.06 19.36
N GLY A 123 26.84 -6.91 19.70
CA GLY A 123 26.39 -6.55 21.04
C GLY A 123 25.23 -7.42 21.55
N VAL A 124 24.25 -7.73 20.68
CA VAL A 124 23.12 -8.64 21.00
C VAL A 124 23.62 -10.00 21.51
N PHE A 125 24.72 -10.50 20.93
CA PHE A 125 25.32 -11.77 21.32
C PHE A 125 26.34 -11.67 22.48
N GLY A 126 26.63 -10.46 22.96
CA GLY A 126 27.64 -10.18 23.99
C GLY A 126 27.12 -10.25 25.43
N THR A 127 27.98 -9.89 26.38
CA THR A 127 27.63 -9.72 27.82
C THR A 127 27.36 -8.27 28.21
N ALA A 128 27.26 -7.37 27.25
CA ALA A 128 27.07 -5.95 27.51
C ALA A 128 25.57 -5.66 27.76
N GLU A 129 25.28 -4.55 28.44
CA GLU A 129 23.96 -3.92 28.36
C GLU A 129 23.57 -3.71 26.89
N LYS A 130 22.25 -3.75 26.60
CA LYS A 130 21.69 -3.55 25.26
C LYS A 130 22.31 -2.29 24.65
N ALA A 131 23.09 -2.45 23.59
CA ALA A 131 23.57 -1.30 22.84
C ALA A 131 22.38 -0.64 22.17
N ASP A 132 22.32 0.70 22.20
CA ASP A 132 21.31 1.45 21.47
C ASP A 132 21.31 1.01 19.99
N LEU A 133 20.12 0.88 19.42
CA LEU A 133 19.97 0.67 17.98
C LEU A 133 20.71 1.79 17.24
N PRO A 134 21.49 1.48 16.19
CA PRO A 134 22.09 2.52 15.38
C PRO A 134 20.99 3.39 14.75
N ALA A 135 21.19 4.71 14.73
CA ALA A 135 20.27 5.61 14.03
C ALA A 135 20.13 5.19 12.57
N VAL A 136 18.92 5.32 12.02
CA VAL A 136 18.53 4.79 10.70
C VAL A 136 19.48 5.26 9.59
N GLU A 137 19.93 6.52 9.62
CA GLU A 137 20.88 7.07 8.64
C GLU A 137 22.27 6.40 8.67
N ASN A 138 22.62 5.72 9.76
CA ASN A 138 23.87 4.98 9.94
C ASN A 138 23.74 3.48 9.64
N VAL A 139 22.54 3.02 9.24
CA VAL A 139 22.30 1.65 8.82
C VAL A 139 22.41 1.57 7.30
N LYS A 140 23.35 0.75 6.82
CA LYS A 140 23.47 0.38 5.40
C LYS A 140 23.83 -1.08 5.28
N PHE A 141 23.35 -1.73 4.22
CA PHE A 141 23.71 -3.10 3.88
C PHE A 141 23.41 -3.38 2.40
N SER A 142 24.19 -4.29 1.80
CA SER A 142 23.94 -4.73 0.42
C SER A 142 22.75 -5.69 0.35
N LYS A 143 22.58 -6.55 1.36
CA LYS A 143 21.48 -7.53 1.40
C LYS A 143 21.12 -7.92 2.84
N LEU A 144 19.83 -7.96 3.13
CA LEU A 144 19.23 -8.65 4.27
C LEU A 144 18.22 -9.65 3.73
N GLU A 145 18.29 -10.91 4.17
CA GLU A 145 17.38 -11.96 3.74
C GLU A 145 17.04 -12.90 4.91
N VAL A 146 15.76 -13.18 5.06
CA VAL A 146 15.20 -14.20 5.96
C VAL A 146 14.42 -15.19 5.12
N THR A 147 14.61 -16.50 5.30
CA THR A 147 13.88 -17.52 4.53
C THR A 147 13.22 -18.58 5.40
N ASP A 148 12.08 -19.06 4.92
CA ASP A 148 11.27 -20.14 5.47
C ASP A 148 11.06 -20.00 6.98
N MET A 149 10.40 -18.92 7.39
CA MET A 149 9.93 -18.74 8.75
C MET A 149 8.61 -19.49 8.94
N LEU A 150 8.50 -20.18 10.08
CA LEU A 150 7.29 -20.83 10.56
C LEU A 150 7.12 -20.44 12.03
N ALA A 151 5.97 -19.90 12.37
CA ALA A 151 5.48 -19.82 13.74
C ALA A 151 4.17 -20.59 13.83
N GLN A 152 4.06 -21.50 14.78
CA GLN A 152 2.89 -22.35 14.95
C GLN A 152 2.57 -22.47 16.44
N SER A 153 1.38 -22.02 16.81
CA SER A 153 0.79 -22.36 18.10
C SER A 153 0.27 -23.79 18.04
N ASN A 154 0.61 -24.58 19.06
CA ASN A 154 0.07 -25.93 19.24
C ASN A 154 -0.96 -25.99 20.39
N ASP A 155 -1.38 -24.84 20.91
CA ASP A 155 -2.46 -24.75 21.88
C ASP A 155 -3.77 -25.29 21.25
N PRO A 156 -4.46 -26.25 21.91
CA PRO A 156 -5.74 -26.77 21.42
C PRO A 156 -6.85 -25.71 21.31
N ASP A 157 -6.81 -24.65 22.12
CA ASP A 157 -7.80 -23.59 22.20
C ASP A 157 -7.49 -22.41 21.24
N GLU A 158 -6.22 -22.21 20.86
CA GLU A 158 -5.76 -21.13 19.96
C GLU A 158 -4.82 -21.65 18.85
N GLN A 159 -5.39 -22.28 17.83
CA GLN A 159 -4.61 -22.78 16.69
C GLN A 159 -4.31 -21.67 15.68
N ALA A 160 -3.04 -21.31 15.57
CA ALA A 160 -2.53 -20.38 14.57
C ALA A 160 -1.26 -20.93 13.90
N VAL A 161 -1.16 -20.78 12.59
CA VAL A 161 0.04 -21.11 11.80
C VAL A 161 0.36 -19.93 10.91
N ILE A 162 1.56 -19.38 11.07
CA ILE A 162 2.13 -18.30 10.28
C ILE A 162 3.33 -18.86 9.53
N LYS A 163 3.35 -18.69 8.20
CA LYS A 163 4.45 -19.07 7.33
C LYS A 163 4.89 -17.86 6.53
N LEU A 164 6.19 -17.76 6.31
CA LEU A 164 6.80 -16.77 5.44
C LEU A 164 7.91 -17.45 4.63
N GLY A 165 7.78 -17.45 3.31
CA GLY A 165 8.78 -17.99 2.40
C GLY A 165 10.06 -17.17 2.39
N SER A 166 9.96 -15.86 2.21
CA SER A 166 11.13 -14.97 2.30
C SER A 166 10.79 -13.52 2.61
N LEU A 167 11.67 -12.87 3.36
CA LEU A 167 11.79 -11.41 3.47
C LEU A 167 13.15 -11.02 2.88
N LEU A 168 13.17 -10.04 1.98
CA LEU A 168 14.36 -9.57 1.27
C LEU A 168 14.41 -8.04 1.29
N ALA A 169 15.58 -7.49 1.60
CA ALA A 169 15.91 -6.10 1.36
C ALA A 169 17.30 -6.01 0.71
N THR A 170 17.47 -5.17 -0.31
CA THR A 170 18.74 -4.98 -1.03
C THR A 170 19.11 -3.52 -1.17
N ASP A 171 20.42 -3.24 -1.18
CA ASP A 171 21.00 -1.90 -1.36
C ASP A 171 20.39 -0.83 -0.43
N TYR A 172 20.27 -1.14 0.87
CA TYR A 172 19.71 -0.23 1.87
C TYR A 172 20.73 0.85 2.30
N GLY A 173 20.25 2.07 2.52
CA GLY A 173 21.03 3.21 3.03
C GLY A 173 21.66 4.10 1.95
N GLY A 174 21.28 3.92 0.69
CA GLY A 174 21.52 4.86 -0.42
C GLY A 174 20.49 5.98 -0.48
N GLU A 175 20.39 6.67 -1.62
CA GLU A 175 19.26 7.59 -1.91
C GLU A 175 17.97 6.82 -2.23
N LYS A 176 18.13 5.61 -2.75
CA LYS A 176 17.07 4.65 -3.06
C LYS A 176 17.45 3.28 -2.52
N VAL A 177 16.46 2.54 -2.05
CA VAL A 177 16.57 1.11 -1.76
C VAL A 177 16.42 0.32 -3.07
N GLY A 178 17.24 -0.71 -3.25
CA GLY A 178 17.23 -1.53 -4.46
C GLY A 178 15.89 -2.27 -4.61
N GLU A 179 15.59 -3.14 -3.65
CA GLU A 179 14.35 -3.90 -3.58
C GLU A 179 14.01 -4.23 -2.13
N MET A 180 12.74 -4.12 -1.78
CA MET A 180 12.14 -4.74 -0.60
C MET A 180 11.07 -5.72 -1.07
N ALA A 181 11.09 -6.95 -0.58
CA ALA A 181 10.14 -7.97 -0.99
C ALA A 181 9.78 -8.91 0.16
N ILE A 182 8.51 -9.29 0.21
CA ILE A 182 7.98 -10.36 1.05
C ILE A 182 7.38 -11.40 0.09
N SER A 183 7.59 -12.69 0.34
CA SER A 183 7.05 -13.76 -0.50
C SER A 183 6.63 -14.98 0.30
N GLY A 184 5.54 -15.62 -0.15
CA GLY A 184 4.97 -16.82 0.45
C GLY A 184 4.54 -16.58 1.89
N PHE A 185 3.77 -15.53 2.14
CA PHE A 185 3.23 -15.25 3.47
C PHE A 185 1.84 -15.85 3.59
N ASP A 186 1.67 -16.82 4.49
CA ASP A 186 0.43 -17.54 4.72
C ASP A 186 0.12 -17.56 6.21
N VAL A 187 -1.10 -17.18 6.57
CA VAL A 187 -1.63 -17.28 7.93
C VAL A 187 -2.90 -18.11 7.88
N SER A 188 -3.00 -19.10 8.77
CA SER A 188 -4.25 -19.80 9.06
C SER A 188 -4.49 -19.79 10.55
N PHE A 189 -5.69 -19.41 10.96
CA PHE A 189 -6.05 -19.25 12.36
C PHE A 189 -7.50 -19.67 12.62
N THR A 190 -7.85 -19.80 13.89
CA THR A 190 -9.24 -19.95 14.33
C THR A 190 -9.60 -18.72 15.14
N ASP A 191 -10.70 -18.08 14.80
CA ASP A 191 -11.22 -16.94 15.55
C ASP A 191 -11.66 -17.41 16.96
N PRO A 192 -11.14 -16.81 18.05
CA PRO A 192 -11.37 -17.31 19.41
C PRO A 192 -12.82 -17.11 19.88
N ASP A 193 -13.51 -16.08 19.39
CA ASP A 193 -14.88 -15.75 19.81
C ASP A 193 -15.93 -16.61 19.09
N SER A 194 -15.77 -16.80 17.78
CA SER A 194 -16.74 -17.50 16.92
C SER A 194 -16.36 -18.95 16.62
N GLY A 195 -15.09 -19.32 16.79
CA GLY A 195 -14.53 -20.61 16.38
C GLY A 195 -14.45 -20.78 14.86
N ALA A 196 -14.65 -19.71 14.07
CA ALA A 196 -14.59 -19.77 12.62
C ALA A 196 -13.15 -19.83 12.13
N PRO A 197 -12.81 -20.70 11.16
CA PRO A 197 -11.48 -20.69 10.55
C PRO A 197 -11.30 -19.44 9.69
N GLY A 198 -10.10 -18.86 9.76
CA GLY A 198 -9.65 -17.75 8.93
C GLY A 198 -8.36 -18.11 8.20
N SER A 199 -8.18 -17.53 7.02
CA SER A 199 -6.92 -17.61 6.28
C SER A 199 -6.59 -16.34 5.53
N PHE A 200 -5.30 -16.05 5.46
CA PHE A 200 -4.71 -14.99 4.67
C PHE A 200 -3.54 -15.58 3.90
N SER A 201 -3.44 -15.31 2.60
CA SER A 201 -2.30 -15.69 1.78
C SER A 201 -1.84 -14.55 0.90
N LEU A 202 -0.53 -14.41 0.75
CA LEU A 202 0.13 -13.45 -0.13
C LEU A 202 1.29 -14.16 -0.83
N GLY A 203 1.17 -14.30 -2.16
CA GLY A 203 2.22 -14.90 -2.98
C GLY A 203 3.50 -14.07 -2.94
N SER A 204 3.42 -12.80 -3.29
CA SER A 204 4.50 -11.84 -3.04
C SER A 204 4.00 -10.40 -3.02
N ILE A 205 4.74 -9.54 -2.32
CA ILE A 205 4.70 -8.10 -2.48
C ILE A 205 6.13 -7.60 -2.64
N SER A 206 6.39 -6.72 -3.60
CA SER A 206 7.71 -6.13 -3.81
C SER A 206 7.63 -4.68 -4.23
N LEU A 207 8.68 -3.94 -3.84
CA LEU A 207 8.86 -2.52 -4.09
C LEU A 207 10.32 -2.28 -4.45
N LYS A 208 10.57 -1.64 -5.59
CA LYS A 208 11.93 -1.39 -6.10
C LYS A 208 12.21 0.09 -6.28
N GLY A 209 13.46 0.47 -6.06
CA GLY A 209 13.93 1.84 -6.27
C GLY A 209 13.25 2.86 -5.37
N MET A 210 12.76 2.44 -4.20
CA MET A 210 12.03 3.31 -3.29
C MET A 210 12.98 4.34 -2.67
N LYS A 211 12.62 5.62 -2.73
CA LYS A 211 13.41 6.68 -2.13
C LYS A 211 13.47 6.50 -0.61
N SER A 212 14.64 6.74 -0.03
CA SER A 212 14.87 6.49 1.39
C SER A 212 14.11 7.45 2.32
N ASP A 213 13.72 8.63 1.86
CA ASP A 213 12.84 9.56 2.59
C ASP A 213 11.44 8.96 2.81
N ILE A 214 10.84 8.35 1.78
CA ILE A 214 9.55 7.63 1.90
C ILE A 214 9.71 6.43 2.84
N LEU A 215 10.81 5.69 2.74
CA LEU A 215 11.06 4.55 3.63
C LEU A 215 11.19 4.99 5.09
N ASN A 216 11.89 6.09 5.34
CA ASN A 216 12.04 6.63 6.68
C ASN A 216 10.70 7.12 7.23
N ALA A 217 9.85 7.73 6.42
CA ALA A 217 8.49 8.11 6.82
C ALA A 217 7.62 6.89 7.20
N MET A 218 7.78 5.75 6.50
CA MET A 218 7.10 4.49 6.87
C MET A 218 7.55 3.93 8.23
N PHE A 219 8.74 4.31 8.70
CA PHE A 219 9.31 3.86 9.98
C PHE A 219 9.41 4.99 11.01
N ALA A 220 8.75 6.13 10.76
CA ALA A 220 8.59 7.18 11.75
C ALA A 220 7.68 6.69 12.89
N ASP A 221 7.69 7.40 14.02
CA ASP A 221 6.86 7.05 15.19
C ASP A 221 5.37 6.92 14.81
N GLU A 222 4.67 5.97 15.44
CA GLU A 222 3.32 5.55 15.04
C GLU A 222 2.31 6.71 14.97
N ASP A 223 2.43 7.70 15.86
CA ASP A 223 1.55 8.87 15.95
C ASP A 223 1.67 9.84 14.74
N GLU A 224 2.79 9.83 14.02
CA GLU A 224 3.06 10.75 12.88
C GLU A 224 3.24 10.00 11.54
N SER A 225 3.44 8.68 11.58
CA SER A 225 3.81 7.85 10.42
C SER A 225 2.81 7.87 9.25
N ALA A 226 1.51 7.88 9.53
CA ALA A 226 0.48 7.87 8.50
C ALA A 226 0.45 9.20 7.73
N ASP A 227 0.56 10.33 8.44
CA ASP A 227 0.54 11.67 7.86
C ASP A 227 1.82 11.98 7.10
N GLU A 228 2.98 11.59 7.66
CA GLU A 228 4.26 11.74 6.99
C GLU A 228 4.34 10.88 5.73
N LEU A 229 3.86 9.64 5.79
CA LEU A 229 3.81 8.76 4.63
C LEU A 229 2.89 9.31 3.54
N MET A 230 1.67 9.73 3.91
CA MET A 230 0.72 10.33 2.98
C MET A 230 1.32 11.60 2.36
N SER A 231 1.90 12.47 3.18
CA SER A 231 2.59 13.69 2.71
C SER A 231 3.73 13.37 1.76
N ALA A 232 4.56 12.37 2.07
CA ALA A 232 5.66 11.95 1.22
C ALA A 232 5.17 11.40 -0.13
N MET A 233 4.11 10.57 -0.12
CA MET A 233 3.50 10.02 -1.34
C MET A 233 2.83 11.09 -2.21
N TYR A 234 2.21 12.10 -1.60
CA TYR A 234 1.50 13.18 -2.31
C TYR A 234 2.37 14.39 -2.64
N SER A 235 3.58 14.47 -2.08
CA SER A 235 4.51 15.58 -2.31
C SER A 235 4.87 15.75 -3.79
N ASN A 236 4.84 14.70 -4.60
CA ASN A 236 5.11 14.82 -6.02
C ASN A 236 4.13 14.01 -6.87
N PRO A 237 3.09 14.65 -7.44
CA PRO A 237 2.10 13.95 -8.25
C PRO A 237 2.67 13.37 -9.56
N THR A 238 3.92 13.72 -9.91
CA THR A 238 4.64 13.17 -11.07
C THR A 238 5.70 12.14 -10.71
N ASP A 239 6.01 11.95 -9.42
CA ASP A 239 7.00 10.96 -8.98
C ASP A 239 6.53 10.28 -7.70
N PRO A 240 5.99 9.05 -7.79
CA PRO A 240 5.50 8.31 -6.63
C PRO A 240 6.64 7.85 -5.69
N GLY A 241 7.91 8.09 -6.07
CA GLY A 241 9.07 7.82 -5.23
C GLY A 241 9.53 6.37 -5.21
N PHE A 242 9.02 5.55 -6.13
CA PHE A 242 9.52 4.21 -6.43
C PHE A 242 9.58 4.00 -7.95
N ASP A 243 10.15 2.85 -8.37
CA ASP A 243 10.30 2.48 -9.78
C ASP A 243 9.33 1.35 -10.18
N ASP A 244 9.09 0.40 -9.28
CA ASP A 244 8.21 -0.76 -9.51
C ASP A 244 7.54 -1.16 -8.19
N PHE A 245 6.24 -1.41 -8.25
CA PHE A 245 5.46 -2.06 -7.19
C PHE A 245 4.77 -3.28 -7.80
N SER A 246 4.83 -4.42 -7.12
CA SER A 246 4.11 -5.61 -7.53
C SER A 246 3.52 -6.36 -6.34
N LEU A 247 2.34 -6.92 -6.54
CA LEU A 247 1.63 -7.77 -5.60
C LEU A 247 1.05 -8.96 -6.37
N SER A 248 1.19 -10.17 -5.83
CA SER A 248 0.63 -11.39 -6.41
C SER A 248 -0.08 -12.26 -5.38
N ASP A 249 -1.11 -12.97 -5.86
CA ASP A 249 -1.82 -14.03 -5.15
C ASP A 249 -2.29 -13.64 -3.75
N PHE A 250 -2.80 -12.41 -3.61
CA PHE A 250 -3.48 -11.99 -2.39
C PHE A 250 -4.82 -12.73 -2.30
N ALA A 251 -5.05 -13.39 -1.18
CA ALA A 251 -6.34 -13.93 -0.83
C ALA A 251 -6.61 -13.84 0.67
N PHE A 252 -7.86 -13.60 1.02
CA PHE A 252 -8.36 -13.59 2.38
C PHE A 252 -9.68 -14.35 2.42
N ASP A 253 -9.87 -15.23 3.40
CA ASP A 253 -11.09 -16.02 3.59
C ASP A 253 -11.37 -16.10 5.09
N MET A 254 -12.46 -15.48 5.54
CA MET A 254 -12.88 -15.52 6.95
C MET A 254 -14.38 -15.34 7.07
N ALA A 255 -15.02 -16.24 7.83
CA ALA A 255 -16.41 -16.12 8.28
C ALA A 255 -17.42 -15.68 7.17
N GLY A 256 -17.27 -16.24 5.96
CA GLY A 256 -18.14 -15.96 4.81
C GLY A 256 -17.73 -14.77 3.95
N LEU A 257 -16.62 -14.10 4.22
CA LEU A 257 -16.02 -13.10 3.34
C LEU A 257 -14.79 -13.70 2.64
N LYS A 258 -14.77 -13.63 1.31
CA LYS A 258 -13.62 -14.01 0.49
C LYS A 258 -13.18 -12.84 -0.36
N MET A 259 -11.90 -12.49 -0.28
CA MET A 259 -11.28 -11.48 -1.12
C MET A 259 -10.14 -12.12 -1.92
N SER A 260 -10.01 -11.78 -3.19
CA SER A 260 -8.89 -12.21 -4.01
C SER A 260 -8.42 -11.13 -4.97
N LEU A 261 -7.10 -10.98 -5.07
CA LEU A 261 -6.41 -10.11 -6.00
C LEU A 261 -5.23 -10.89 -6.59
N PRO A 262 -5.40 -11.53 -7.77
CA PRO A 262 -4.37 -12.39 -8.35
C PRO A 262 -3.07 -11.65 -8.65
N SER A 263 -3.17 -10.39 -9.09
CA SER A 263 -2.02 -9.55 -9.35
C SER A 263 -2.40 -8.08 -9.40
N MET A 264 -1.51 -7.22 -8.90
CA MET A 264 -1.52 -5.77 -9.11
C MET A 264 -0.09 -5.30 -9.29
N SER A 265 0.17 -4.43 -10.26
CA SER A 265 1.49 -3.81 -10.40
C SER A 265 1.38 -2.36 -10.84
N TYR A 266 2.42 -1.60 -10.52
CA TYR A 266 2.60 -0.21 -10.89
C TYR A 266 4.06 -0.02 -11.33
N GLU A 267 4.27 0.33 -12.58
CA GLU A 267 5.60 0.50 -13.19
C GLU A 267 5.84 1.96 -13.56
N VAL A 268 7.02 2.49 -13.21
CA VAL A 268 7.49 3.84 -13.57
C VAL A 268 8.70 3.74 -14.48
N ASP A 269 8.56 4.17 -15.74
CA ASP A 269 9.72 4.35 -16.62
C ASP A 269 10.31 5.76 -16.41
N ARG A 270 11.64 5.83 -16.28
CA ARG A 270 12.38 7.10 -16.12
C ARG A 270 13.30 7.38 -17.30
N ASN A 271 13.54 8.65 -17.59
CA ASN A 271 14.53 9.08 -18.58
C ASN A 271 15.98 8.93 -18.04
N SER A 272 16.98 9.31 -18.85
CA SER A 272 18.39 9.24 -18.45
C SER A 272 18.78 10.14 -17.28
N ASP A 273 17.97 11.16 -17.00
CA ASP A 273 18.15 12.11 -15.90
C ASP A 273 17.41 11.66 -14.62
N GLY A 274 16.72 10.50 -14.66
CA GLY A 274 16.01 9.93 -13.52
C GLY A 274 14.59 10.47 -13.31
N GLU A 275 14.08 11.28 -14.23
CA GLU A 275 12.72 11.83 -14.16
C GLU A 275 11.69 10.81 -14.69
N PRO A 276 10.55 10.63 -14.01
CA PRO A 276 9.45 9.80 -14.51
C PRO A 276 8.92 10.28 -15.85
N THR A 277 8.60 9.34 -16.75
CA THR A 277 8.09 9.65 -18.10
C THR A 277 6.92 8.79 -18.53
N LYS A 278 6.72 7.63 -17.88
CA LYS A 278 5.59 6.75 -18.16
C LYS A 278 5.20 5.97 -16.91
N PHE A 279 3.90 5.83 -16.71
CA PHE A 279 3.30 5.13 -15.59
C PHE A 279 2.34 4.08 -16.14
N THR A 280 2.54 2.84 -15.74
CA THR A 280 1.76 1.70 -16.22
C THR A 280 1.15 0.96 -15.05
N VAL A 281 -0.17 0.86 -15.05
CA VAL A 281 -0.93 -0.04 -14.18
C VAL A 281 -1.59 -1.08 -15.08
N PRO A 282 -1.00 -2.27 -15.24
CA PRO A 282 -1.62 -3.36 -15.98
C PRO A 282 -2.98 -3.73 -15.38
N LYS A 283 -3.79 -4.44 -16.17
CA LYS A 283 -5.12 -4.83 -15.71
C LYS A 283 -5.06 -5.68 -14.46
N PHE A 284 -5.64 -5.20 -13.37
CA PHE A 284 -5.87 -5.97 -12.15
C PHE A 284 -7.34 -6.38 -12.02
N THR A 285 -7.62 -7.33 -11.13
CA THR A 285 -8.99 -7.76 -10.79
C THR A 285 -9.05 -8.09 -9.31
N LEU A 286 -9.82 -7.30 -8.55
CA LEU A 286 -10.19 -7.57 -7.18
C LEU A 286 -11.57 -8.21 -7.17
N THR A 287 -11.70 -9.37 -6.54
CA THR A 287 -12.98 -10.04 -6.32
C THR A 287 -13.28 -10.08 -4.83
N VAL A 288 -14.48 -9.68 -4.45
CA VAL A 288 -15.04 -9.81 -3.11
C VAL A 288 -16.32 -10.63 -3.21
N ASP A 289 -16.30 -11.80 -2.60
CA ASP A 289 -17.40 -12.76 -2.54
C ASP A 289 -17.88 -12.86 -1.09
N VAL A 290 -19.20 -12.86 -0.91
CA VAL A 290 -19.83 -12.83 0.42
C VAL A 290 -20.90 -13.90 0.49
N ASP A 291 -20.74 -14.83 1.44
CA ASP A 291 -21.62 -15.97 1.68
C ASP A 291 -22.42 -15.75 2.98
N ASP A 292 -23.74 -15.58 2.86
CA ASP A 292 -24.65 -15.36 3.99
C ASP A 292 -24.75 -16.54 4.97
N GLN A 293 -24.28 -17.72 4.54
CA GLN A 293 -24.21 -18.95 5.34
C GLN A 293 -22.77 -19.28 5.76
N GLY A 294 -21.78 -18.50 5.32
CA GLY A 294 -20.35 -18.75 5.55
C GLY A 294 -19.82 -18.29 6.91
N GLY A 295 -20.60 -17.52 7.67
CA GLY A 295 -20.23 -17.02 8.99
C GLY A 295 -20.84 -15.64 9.28
N ASP A 296 -20.51 -15.08 10.44
CA ASP A 296 -21.14 -13.84 10.94
C ASP A 296 -20.83 -12.63 10.05
N ILE A 297 -19.61 -12.52 9.51
CA ILE A 297 -19.22 -11.44 8.58
C ILE A 297 -20.06 -11.53 7.30
N GLY A 298 -20.13 -12.73 6.71
CA GLY A 298 -20.93 -12.99 5.52
C GLY A 298 -22.41 -12.70 5.72
N ALA A 299 -22.99 -13.15 6.83
CA ALA A 299 -24.38 -12.91 7.20
C ALA A 299 -24.69 -11.41 7.40
N GLN A 300 -23.72 -10.62 7.86
CA GLN A 300 -23.86 -9.16 8.02
C GLN A 300 -23.71 -8.41 6.70
N LEU A 301 -22.76 -8.79 5.85
CA LEU A 301 -22.43 -8.06 4.61
C LEU A 301 -23.32 -8.44 3.42
N ALA A 302 -23.73 -9.71 3.30
CA ALA A 302 -24.53 -10.17 2.15
C ALA A 302 -25.85 -9.40 2.00
N PRO A 303 -26.63 -9.12 3.07
CA PRO A 303 -27.82 -8.28 2.95
C PRO A 303 -27.53 -6.86 2.48
N MET A 304 -26.36 -6.29 2.83
CA MET A 304 -25.97 -4.95 2.41
C MET A 304 -25.64 -4.91 0.91
N LEU A 305 -24.88 -5.90 0.41
CA LEU A 305 -24.59 -6.04 -1.01
C LEU A 305 -25.88 -6.29 -1.80
N LEU A 306 -26.74 -7.19 -1.33
CA LEU A 306 -28.04 -7.45 -1.97
C LEU A 306 -28.95 -6.22 -1.99
N MET A 307 -28.92 -5.39 -0.94
CA MET A 307 -29.70 -4.15 -0.87
C MET A 307 -29.29 -3.16 -1.97
N VAL A 308 -28.00 -3.09 -2.31
CA VAL A 308 -27.51 -2.30 -3.45
C VAL A 308 -27.47 -3.09 -4.76
N GLY A 309 -27.88 -4.36 -4.73
CA GLY A 309 -28.08 -5.24 -5.88
C GLY A 309 -26.86 -6.02 -6.35
N PHE A 310 -25.82 -6.20 -5.53
CA PHE A 310 -24.67 -7.04 -5.85
C PHE A 310 -24.79 -8.43 -5.20
N GLU A 311 -24.38 -9.46 -5.95
CA GLU A 311 -24.18 -10.82 -5.42
C GLU A 311 -22.71 -11.00 -5.05
N ASP A 312 -21.83 -10.69 -6.00
CA ASP A 312 -20.39 -10.53 -5.85
C ASP A 312 -19.95 -9.12 -6.26
N LEU A 313 -18.81 -8.66 -5.76
CA LEU A 313 -18.19 -7.41 -6.16
C LEU A 313 -16.89 -7.72 -6.90
N VAL A 314 -16.87 -7.45 -8.21
CA VAL A 314 -15.67 -7.59 -9.04
C VAL A 314 -15.26 -6.22 -9.55
N ILE A 315 -14.07 -5.78 -9.16
CA ILE A 315 -13.48 -4.50 -9.53
C ILE A 315 -12.28 -4.77 -10.43
N THR A 316 -12.21 -4.07 -11.57
CA THR A 316 -11.04 -4.11 -12.45
C THR A 316 -10.56 -2.70 -12.74
N GLY A 317 -9.24 -2.54 -12.88
CA GLY A 317 -8.64 -1.28 -13.26
C GLY A 317 -7.43 -1.49 -14.14
N GLU A 318 -7.15 -0.54 -15.02
CA GLU A 318 -5.93 -0.45 -15.82
C GLU A 318 -5.65 1.01 -16.16
N SER A 319 -4.37 1.38 -16.25
CA SER A 319 -3.96 2.71 -16.66
C SER A 319 -2.64 2.70 -17.41
N LEU A 320 -2.54 3.61 -18.38
CA LEU A 320 -1.31 3.98 -19.07
C LEU A 320 -1.29 5.49 -19.22
N SER A 321 -0.27 6.11 -18.66
CA SER A 321 -0.02 7.55 -18.81
C SER A 321 1.44 7.83 -19.11
N THR A 322 1.68 8.94 -19.77
CA THR A 322 3.01 9.50 -20.04
C THR A 322 3.13 10.89 -19.46
N TYR A 323 4.35 11.30 -19.15
CA TYR A 323 4.67 12.63 -18.67
C TYR A 323 5.89 13.16 -19.41
N ASP A 324 5.81 14.40 -19.86
CA ASP A 324 6.91 15.13 -20.48
C ASP A 324 7.46 16.17 -19.47
N PRO A 325 8.62 15.91 -18.85
CA PRO A 325 9.22 16.83 -17.88
C PRO A 325 9.63 18.19 -18.47
N GLU A 326 9.89 18.29 -19.78
CA GLU A 326 10.30 19.54 -20.42
C GLU A 326 9.09 20.47 -20.62
N THR A 327 7.96 19.91 -21.05
CA THR A 327 6.73 20.67 -21.30
C THR A 327 5.76 20.72 -20.13
N ASP A 328 6.02 19.93 -19.08
CA ASP A 328 5.15 19.73 -17.91
C ASP A 328 3.73 19.26 -18.30
N ILE A 329 3.67 18.32 -19.26
CA ILE A 329 2.40 17.76 -19.77
C ILE A 329 2.29 16.29 -19.41
N ALA A 330 1.24 15.94 -18.66
CA ALA A 330 0.80 14.58 -18.45
C ALA A 330 -0.27 14.19 -19.47
N THR A 331 -0.15 12.99 -20.04
CA THR A 331 -1.13 12.41 -20.98
C THR A 331 -1.60 11.07 -20.44
N ALA A 332 -2.87 10.96 -20.05
CA ALA A 332 -3.50 9.67 -19.80
C ALA A 332 -3.99 9.09 -21.13
N GLU A 333 -3.24 8.13 -21.67
CA GLU A 333 -3.57 7.46 -22.93
C GLU A 333 -4.70 6.44 -22.74
N LYS A 334 -4.76 5.85 -21.54
CA LYS A 334 -5.78 4.90 -21.14
C LYS A 334 -5.97 4.96 -19.64
N GLY A 335 -7.20 5.13 -19.20
CA GLY A 335 -7.62 4.83 -17.83
C GLY A 335 -8.94 4.09 -17.89
N VAL A 336 -9.03 2.90 -17.33
CA VAL A 336 -10.28 2.14 -17.22
C VAL A 336 -10.42 1.70 -15.77
N PHE A 337 -11.61 1.94 -15.21
CA PHE A 337 -12.04 1.42 -13.92
C PHE A 337 -13.44 0.85 -14.08
N SER A 338 -13.67 -0.36 -13.61
CA SER A 338 -14.94 -1.06 -13.82
C SER A 338 -15.34 -1.81 -12.56
N ILE A 339 -16.61 -1.65 -12.19
CA ILE A 339 -17.31 -2.48 -11.22
C ILE A 339 -18.30 -3.31 -12.01
N LYS A 340 -18.08 -4.63 -12.02
CA LYS A 340 -18.92 -5.61 -12.72
C LYS A 340 -20.39 -5.40 -12.38
N ASP A 341 -21.25 -5.50 -13.40
CA ASP A 341 -22.71 -5.34 -13.31
C ASP A 341 -23.18 -3.98 -12.77
N ALA A 342 -22.30 -2.95 -12.77
CA ALA A 342 -22.64 -1.61 -12.34
C ALA A 342 -22.17 -0.53 -13.30
N LEU A 343 -20.87 -0.29 -13.41
CA LEU A 343 -20.34 0.86 -14.12
C LEU A 343 -18.94 0.58 -14.63
N THR A 344 -18.69 0.95 -15.89
CA THR A 344 -17.33 1.08 -16.42
C THR A 344 -17.06 2.55 -16.75
N ILE A 345 -16.02 3.09 -16.13
CA ILE A 345 -15.46 4.42 -16.39
C ILE A 345 -14.24 4.23 -17.27
N SER A 346 -14.18 4.93 -18.40
CA SER A 346 -12.96 5.05 -19.21
C SER A 346 -12.60 6.52 -19.38
N SER A 347 -11.33 6.84 -19.33
CA SER A 347 -10.85 8.21 -19.48
C SER A 347 -9.57 8.29 -20.30
N THR A 348 -9.44 9.39 -21.02
CA THR A 348 -8.19 9.88 -21.57
C THR A 348 -8.07 11.36 -21.26
N SER A 349 -6.85 11.85 -21.10
CA SER A 349 -6.65 13.27 -20.81
C SER A 349 -5.27 13.73 -21.26
N LYS A 350 -5.16 15.04 -21.47
CA LYS A 350 -3.91 15.75 -21.65
C LYS A 350 -3.96 17.02 -20.82
N ILE A 351 -3.14 17.07 -19.79
CA ILE A 351 -3.17 18.09 -18.74
C ILE A 351 -1.75 18.62 -18.52
N GLY A 352 -1.59 19.94 -18.49
CA GLY A 352 -0.36 20.60 -18.09
C GLY A 352 -0.44 21.16 -16.66
N GLY A 353 0.71 21.60 -16.13
CA GLY A 353 0.78 22.23 -14.81
C GLY A 353 0.92 21.23 -13.66
N MET A 354 1.50 20.06 -13.92
CA MET A 354 1.67 19.02 -12.91
C MET A 354 2.71 19.41 -11.85
N LYS A 355 3.75 20.17 -12.23
CA LYS A 355 4.73 20.71 -11.27
C LYS A 355 4.07 21.70 -10.31
N GLU A 356 3.26 22.61 -10.85
CA GLU A 356 2.54 23.60 -10.05
C GLU A 356 1.49 22.95 -9.15
N LEU A 357 0.83 21.88 -9.62
CA LEU A 357 -0.03 21.05 -8.78
C LEU A 357 0.78 20.42 -7.63
N GLY A 358 1.96 19.89 -7.92
CA GLY A 358 2.85 19.32 -6.90
C GLY A 358 3.25 20.34 -5.85
N GLU A 359 3.57 21.57 -6.23
CA GLU A 359 3.85 22.65 -5.28
C GLU A 359 2.64 22.95 -4.37
N VAL A 360 1.41 22.91 -4.89
CA VAL A 360 0.20 23.07 -4.07
C VAL A 360 0.06 21.91 -3.09
N MET A 361 0.32 20.68 -3.53
CA MET A 361 0.21 19.49 -2.68
C MET A 361 1.30 19.42 -1.61
N GLN A 362 2.53 19.87 -1.89
CA GLN A 362 3.61 19.97 -0.90
C GLN A 362 3.34 21.00 0.20
N ASN A 363 2.55 22.03 -0.13
CA ASN A 363 2.16 23.06 0.82
C ASN A 363 0.82 22.77 1.49
N LEU A 364 0.26 21.57 1.28
CA LEU A 364 -0.92 21.13 2.01
C LEU A 364 -0.54 20.95 3.48
N ASP A 365 -1.31 21.56 4.36
CA ASP A 365 -1.23 21.36 5.80
C ASP A 365 -2.19 20.22 6.15
N SER A 366 -1.65 19.01 6.31
CA SER A 366 -2.42 17.79 6.61
C SER A 366 -3.22 17.96 7.91
N GLU A 367 -2.59 18.49 8.97
CA GLU A 367 -3.26 18.75 10.25
C GLU A 367 -4.44 19.72 10.10
N ALA A 368 -4.27 20.81 9.34
CA ALA A 368 -5.35 21.76 9.10
C ALA A 368 -6.49 21.16 8.25
N PHE A 369 -6.17 20.26 7.32
CA PHE A 369 -7.16 19.54 6.51
C PHE A 369 -7.97 18.55 7.36
N GLU A 370 -7.30 17.74 8.18
CA GLU A 370 -7.95 16.76 9.05
C GLU A 370 -8.84 17.40 10.12
N ASN A 371 -8.37 18.49 10.72
CA ASN A 371 -9.13 19.26 11.69
C ASN A 371 -10.27 20.10 11.05
N GLY A 372 -10.40 20.06 9.72
CA GLY A 372 -11.42 20.80 8.97
C GLY A 372 -11.25 22.31 9.01
N GLU A 373 -10.05 22.79 9.36
CA GLU A 373 -9.68 24.21 9.36
C GLU A 373 -9.41 24.71 7.93
N GLN A 374 -8.99 23.80 7.04
CA GLN A 374 -8.84 24.06 5.62
C GLN A 374 -10.14 23.73 4.87
N ASP A 375 -10.67 24.69 4.10
CA ASP A 375 -11.85 24.44 3.27
C ASP A 375 -11.51 23.50 2.10
N PRO A 376 -12.07 22.28 2.05
CA PRO A 376 -11.79 21.31 0.99
C PRO A 376 -12.16 21.83 -0.40
N THR A 377 -13.18 22.71 -0.48
CA THR A 377 -13.62 23.32 -1.73
C THR A 377 -12.59 24.32 -2.23
N GLN A 378 -12.02 25.12 -1.33
CA GLN A 378 -10.98 26.09 -1.68
C GLN A 378 -9.71 25.38 -2.12
N LEU A 379 -9.29 24.34 -1.41
CA LEU A 379 -8.15 23.51 -1.79
C LEU A 379 -8.34 22.89 -3.18
N ALA A 380 -9.50 22.27 -3.44
CA ALA A 380 -9.80 21.70 -4.75
C ALA A 380 -9.74 22.78 -5.85
N MET A 381 -10.27 23.98 -5.59
CA MET A 381 -10.18 25.11 -6.53
C MET A 381 -8.73 25.55 -6.76
N ASP A 382 -7.91 25.60 -5.71
CA ASP A 382 -6.50 25.96 -5.81
C ASP A 382 -5.74 24.92 -6.64
N MET A 383 -5.99 23.62 -6.44
CA MET A 383 -5.42 22.54 -7.25
C MET A 383 -5.84 22.65 -8.73
N TYR A 384 -7.14 22.75 -9.01
CA TYR A 384 -7.64 22.86 -10.39
C TYR A 384 -7.23 24.16 -11.08
N SER A 385 -6.90 25.20 -10.32
CA SER A 385 -6.43 26.47 -10.86
C SER A 385 -5.06 26.38 -11.53
N LYS A 386 -4.25 25.39 -11.14
CA LYS A 386 -2.89 25.14 -11.66
C LYS A 386 -2.88 24.29 -12.91
N LEU A 387 -4.00 23.67 -13.25
CA LEU A 387 -4.07 22.71 -14.34
C LEU A 387 -4.49 23.40 -15.64
N ASP A 388 -3.71 23.13 -16.69
CA ASP A 388 -4.03 23.49 -18.06
C ASP A 388 -4.65 22.30 -18.78
N PHE A 389 -5.91 22.42 -19.17
CA PHE A 389 -6.63 21.35 -19.85
C PHE A 389 -6.49 21.48 -21.37
N TYR A 390 -5.78 20.54 -21.99
CA TYR A 390 -5.63 20.45 -23.44
C TYR A 390 -6.66 19.51 -24.05
N GLN A 391 -6.96 18.41 -23.36
CA GLN A 391 -7.91 17.41 -23.80
C GLN A 391 -8.43 16.62 -22.61
N MET A 392 -9.70 16.24 -22.65
CA MET A 392 -10.28 15.26 -21.73
C MET A 392 -11.41 14.52 -22.42
N GLU A 393 -11.43 13.21 -22.28
CA GLU A 393 -12.58 12.37 -22.61
C GLU A 393 -12.90 11.48 -21.41
N ILE A 394 -14.17 11.44 -21.03
CA ILE A 394 -14.69 10.54 -20.01
C ILE A 394 -15.88 9.78 -20.60
N LYS A 395 -15.84 8.46 -20.50
CA LYS A 395 -16.90 7.54 -20.90
C LYS A 395 -17.44 6.82 -19.68
N LEU A 396 -18.73 6.93 -19.45
CA LEU A 396 -19.47 6.28 -18.38
C LEU A 396 -20.43 5.28 -19.01
N LYS A 397 -20.09 3.99 -18.94
CA LYS A 397 -20.93 2.90 -19.42
C LYS A 397 -21.75 2.34 -18.26
N ASP A 398 -23.05 2.62 -18.27
CA ASP A 398 -23.98 2.04 -17.31
C ASP A 398 -24.19 0.55 -17.62
N GLU A 399 -23.82 -0.29 -16.67
CA GLU A 399 -24.02 -1.74 -16.70
C GLU A 399 -25.02 -2.18 -15.62
N GLY A 400 -25.69 -1.22 -14.97
CA GLY A 400 -26.68 -1.45 -13.93
C GLY A 400 -26.63 -0.45 -12.78
N ALA A 401 -25.60 0.39 -12.68
CA ALA A 401 -25.41 1.35 -11.60
C ALA A 401 -26.58 2.31 -11.45
N ILE A 402 -27.13 2.82 -12.56
CA ILE A 402 -28.30 3.74 -12.51
C ILE A 402 -29.49 3.03 -11.85
N ASN A 403 -29.78 1.80 -12.26
CA ASN A 403 -30.92 1.04 -11.75
C ASN A 403 -30.73 0.66 -10.28
N LYS A 404 -29.53 0.21 -9.90
CA LYS A 404 -29.17 -0.12 -8.52
C LYS A 404 -29.30 1.10 -7.61
N GLY A 405 -28.68 2.22 -7.99
CA GLY A 405 -28.73 3.47 -7.23
C GLY A 405 -30.15 4.01 -7.08
N LEU A 406 -30.94 4.02 -8.16
CA LEU A 406 -32.34 4.44 -8.10
C LEU A 406 -33.17 3.54 -7.19
N THR A 407 -32.97 2.22 -7.25
CA THR A 407 -33.68 1.26 -6.40
C THR A 407 -33.37 1.49 -4.93
N PHE A 408 -32.08 1.67 -4.61
CA PHE A 408 -31.60 1.93 -3.26
C PHE A 408 -32.18 3.24 -2.68
N PHE A 409 -32.03 4.36 -3.40
CA PHE A 409 -32.50 5.66 -2.90
C PHE A 409 -34.04 5.76 -2.87
N ALA A 410 -34.73 5.11 -3.80
CA ALA A 410 -36.19 5.09 -3.80
C ALA A 410 -36.73 4.34 -2.56
N ALA A 411 -36.11 3.22 -2.17
CA ALA A 411 -36.44 2.50 -0.95
C ALA A 411 -36.26 3.38 0.30
N GLN A 412 -35.16 4.16 0.38
CA GLN A 412 -34.94 5.10 1.49
C GLN A 412 -35.95 6.24 1.54
N GLN A 413 -36.38 6.75 0.39
CA GLN A 413 -37.32 7.87 0.30
C GLN A 413 -38.79 7.43 0.31
N GLY A 414 -39.08 6.13 0.36
CA GLY A 414 -40.44 5.58 0.26
C GLY A 414 -41.12 5.91 -1.08
N MET A 415 -40.33 6.03 -2.15
CA MET A 415 -40.77 6.33 -3.50
C MET A 415 -40.59 5.11 -4.41
N GLU A 416 -41.24 5.12 -5.58
CA GLU A 416 -40.95 4.14 -6.61
C GLU A 416 -39.69 4.54 -7.40
N PRO A 417 -38.80 3.60 -7.80
CA PRO A 417 -37.58 3.91 -8.55
C PRO A 417 -37.84 4.70 -9.84
N GLU A 418 -38.96 4.42 -10.52
CA GLU A 418 -39.34 5.16 -11.73
C GLU A 418 -39.69 6.62 -11.42
N GLN A 419 -40.32 6.91 -10.29
CA GLN A 419 -40.61 8.31 -9.90
C GLN A 419 -39.31 9.07 -9.63
N LEU A 420 -38.36 8.43 -8.95
CA LEU A 420 -37.05 9.01 -8.68
C LEU A 420 -36.26 9.23 -9.98
N ARG A 421 -36.35 8.29 -10.93
CA ARG A 421 -35.75 8.43 -12.27
C ARG A 421 -36.29 9.66 -13.00
N GLN A 422 -37.61 9.83 -13.03
CA GLN A 422 -38.24 10.98 -13.68
C GLN A 422 -37.88 12.30 -13.00
N MET A 423 -37.72 12.30 -11.68
CA MET A 423 -37.25 13.46 -10.93
C MET A 423 -35.81 13.83 -11.29
N ALA A 424 -34.90 12.84 -11.32
CA ALA A 424 -33.49 13.04 -11.68
C ALA A 424 -33.35 13.52 -13.13
N ALA A 425 -34.03 12.88 -14.08
CA ALA A 425 -34.07 13.30 -15.47
C ALA A 425 -34.65 14.71 -15.62
N GLY A 426 -35.72 15.04 -14.88
CA GLY A 426 -36.31 16.37 -14.86
C GLY A 426 -35.36 17.45 -14.31
N MET A 427 -34.57 17.12 -13.29
CA MET A 427 -33.54 18.02 -12.75
C MET A 427 -32.44 18.30 -13.77
N VAL A 428 -31.95 17.26 -14.45
CA VAL A 428 -30.93 17.40 -15.51
C VAL A 428 -31.48 18.16 -16.72
N ALA A 429 -32.74 17.91 -17.12
CA ALA A 429 -33.42 18.68 -18.15
C ALA A 429 -33.60 20.16 -17.80
N GLY A 430 -33.57 20.51 -16.51
CA GLY A 430 -33.61 21.88 -16.00
C GLY A 430 -32.28 22.63 -16.05
N LEU A 431 -31.15 21.94 -16.28
CA LEU A 431 -29.81 22.55 -16.34
C LEU A 431 -29.70 23.77 -17.27
N PRO A 432 -30.30 23.79 -18.48
CA PRO A 432 -30.19 24.95 -19.36
C PRO A 432 -30.77 26.23 -18.76
N MET A 433 -31.83 26.12 -17.95
CA MET A 433 -32.43 27.28 -17.27
C MET A 433 -31.50 27.83 -16.17
N MET A 434 -30.86 26.94 -15.40
CA MET A 434 -29.90 27.34 -14.38
C MET A 434 -28.63 27.93 -15.00
N ALA A 435 -28.11 27.29 -16.06
CA ALA A 435 -26.94 27.74 -16.81
C ALA A 435 -27.15 29.12 -17.43
N ALA A 436 -28.34 29.40 -17.99
CA ALA A 436 -28.68 30.70 -18.55
C ALA A 436 -28.60 31.83 -17.52
N ASN A 437 -29.01 31.58 -16.27
CA ASN A 437 -28.90 32.57 -15.18
C ASN A 437 -27.44 32.88 -14.80
N MET A 438 -26.53 31.95 -15.10
CA MET A 438 -25.10 32.10 -14.85
C MET A 438 -24.34 32.65 -16.07
N GLY A 439 -25.01 32.89 -17.20
CA GLY A 439 -24.38 33.36 -18.44
C GLY A 439 -23.62 32.29 -19.23
N ILE A 440 -23.80 31.01 -18.88
CA ILE A 440 -23.18 29.87 -19.59
C ILE A 440 -23.88 29.66 -20.94
N ASP A 441 -23.11 29.25 -21.95
CA ASP A 441 -23.61 28.98 -23.29
C ASP A 441 -24.83 28.00 -23.29
N PRO A 442 -26.00 28.44 -23.80
CA PRO A 442 -27.18 27.60 -23.91
C PRO A 442 -26.94 26.32 -24.72
N ALA A 443 -26.05 26.33 -25.72
CA ALA A 443 -25.77 25.17 -26.55
C ALA A 443 -25.08 24.05 -25.75
N LEU A 444 -24.12 24.42 -24.90
CA LEU A 444 -23.40 23.50 -24.02
C LEU A 444 -24.35 22.85 -23.01
N SER A 445 -25.10 23.69 -22.28
CA SER A 445 -26.01 23.21 -21.25
C SER A 445 -27.17 22.37 -21.81
N THR A 446 -27.68 22.71 -22.99
CA THR A 446 -28.72 21.92 -23.68
C THR A 446 -28.21 20.55 -24.11
N GLU A 447 -26.99 20.46 -24.64
CA GLU A 447 -26.42 19.18 -25.06
C GLU A 447 -26.12 18.28 -23.87
N LEU A 448 -25.49 18.82 -22.83
CA LEU A 448 -25.24 18.08 -21.59
C LEU A 448 -26.54 17.62 -20.94
N ALA A 449 -27.56 18.49 -20.86
CA ALA A 449 -28.88 18.12 -20.34
C ALA A 449 -29.54 17.03 -21.16
N SER A 450 -29.43 17.09 -22.49
CA SER A 450 -30.01 16.07 -23.39
C SER A 450 -29.31 14.72 -23.24
N ALA A 451 -27.97 14.71 -23.24
CA ALA A 451 -27.18 13.50 -23.07
C ALA A 451 -27.38 12.92 -21.65
N GLY A 452 -27.26 13.74 -20.61
CA GLY A 452 -27.45 13.31 -19.22
C GLY A 452 -28.87 12.79 -18.95
N SER A 453 -29.91 13.48 -19.46
CA SER A 453 -31.28 12.99 -19.35
C SER A 453 -31.44 11.65 -20.06
N LYS A 454 -30.91 11.50 -21.28
CA LYS A 454 -30.98 10.23 -22.03
C LYS A 454 -30.28 9.10 -21.28
N PHE A 455 -29.08 9.35 -20.75
CA PHE A 455 -28.33 8.37 -19.96
C PHE A 455 -29.10 7.93 -18.71
N ILE A 456 -29.70 8.85 -17.96
CA ILE A 456 -30.52 8.53 -16.77
C ILE A 456 -31.76 7.71 -17.14
N THR A 457 -32.40 8.01 -18.27
CA THR A 457 -33.66 7.36 -18.65
C THR A 457 -33.46 6.03 -19.39
N GLU A 458 -32.40 5.90 -20.19
CA GLU A 458 -32.18 4.78 -21.12
C GLU A 458 -30.96 3.93 -20.78
N GLY A 459 -30.01 4.43 -19.97
CA GLY A 459 -28.70 3.82 -19.76
C GLY A 459 -27.76 4.03 -20.95
N GLY A 460 -26.87 3.07 -21.20
CA GLY A 460 -25.93 3.09 -22.33
C GLY A 460 -24.56 3.64 -21.96
N THR A 461 -23.85 4.25 -22.93
CA THR A 461 -22.54 4.87 -22.68
C THR A 461 -22.61 6.38 -22.86
N LEU A 462 -22.54 7.13 -21.75
CA LEU A 462 -22.39 8.58 -21.78
C LEU A 462 -20.92 8.94 -22.05
N THR A 463 -20.66 9.64 -23.16
CA THR A 463 -19.35 10.18 -23.50
C THR A 463 -19.36 11.68 -23.33
N LEU A 464 -18.41 12.21 -22.55
CA LEU A 464 -18.13 13.63 -22.40
C LEU A 464 -16.73 13.89 -22.97
N SER A 465 -16.62 14.80 -23.92
CA SER A 465 -15.33 15.15 -24.54
C SER A 465 -15.12 16.66 -24.51
N PHE A 466 -13.88 17.04 -24.25
CA PHE A 466 -13.39 18.41 -24.24
C PHE A 466 -12.08 18.42 -25.05
N GLU A 467 -12.07 19.17 -26.14
CA GLU A 467 -10.91 19.33 -27.02
C GLU A 467 -10.82 20.80 -27.45
N PRO A 468 -10.48 21.69 -26.51
CA PRO A 468 -10.43 23.12 -26.77
C PRO A 468 -9.33 23.47 -27.80
N ALA A 469 -9.58 24.49 -28.62
CA ALA A 469 -8.60 24.95 -29.61
C ALA A 469 -7.35 25.59 -28.96
N GLU A 470 -7.53 26.19 -27.78
CA GLU A 470 -6.47 26.71 -26.92
C GLU A 470 -6.66 26.15 -25.51
N PRO A 471 -5.59 25.73 -24.82
CA PRO A 471 -5.70 25.21 -23.45
C PRO A 471 -6.36 26.23 -22.52
N PHE A 472 -7.05 25.73 -21.50
CA PHE A 472 -7.67 26.59 -20.49
C PHE A 472 -7.35 26.12 -19.08
N THR A 473 -7.38 27.08 -18.15
CA THR A 473 -7.43 26.82 -16.71
C THR A 473 -8.86 26.96 -16.20
N VAL A 474 -9.20 26.30 -15.09
CA VAL A 474 -10.52 26.47 -14.46
C VAL A 474 -10.77 27.92 -14.03
N THR A 475 -9.71 28.65 -13.64
CA THR A 475 -9.79 30.06 -13.26
C THR A 475 -10.19 30.98 -14.41
N ALA A 476 -9.86 30.63 -15.66
CA ALA A 476 -10.29 31.39 -16.83
C ALA A 476 -11.82 31.46 -16.96
N PHE A 477 -12.55 30.49 -16.37
CA PHE A 477 -14.00 30.42 -16.40
C PHE A 477 -14.67 31.01 -15.16
N MET A 478 -14.01 30.94 -14.00
CA MET A 478 -14.54 31.53 -12.75
C MET A 478 -14.61 33.07 -12.81
N GLY A 479 -13.69 33.70 -13.56
CA GLY A 479 -13.66 35.16 -13.72
C GLY A 479 -14.75 35.71 -14.65
N ASP A 480 -15.15 34.93 -15.67
CA ASP A 480 -16.22 35.29 -16.60
C ASP A 480 -16.88 34.02 -17.20
N PRO A 481 -18.02 33.58 -16.65
CA PRO A 481 -18.74 32.40 -17.12
C PRO A 481 -19.23 32.51 -18.57
N THR A 482 -19.33 33.72 -19.13
CA THR A 482 -19.75 33.92 -20.52
C THR A 482 -18.71 33.44 -21.53
N THR A 483 -17.49 33.22 -21.06
CA THR A 483 -16.39 32.68 -21.86
C THR A 483 -16.42 31.14 -21.95
N ILE A 484 -17.32 30.49 -21.21
CA ILE A 484 -17.60 29.04 -21.28
C ILE A 484 -18.55 28.80 -22.46
N THR A 485 -17.98 28.70 -23.66
CA THR A 485 -18.76 28.37 -24.87
C THR A 485 -18.44 26.96 -25.35
N LYS A 486 -19.43 26.33 -25.99
CA LYS A 486 -19.26 25.00 -26.58
C LYS A 486 -18.11 24.99 -27.59
N GLU A 487 -18.04 26.02 -28.43
CA GLU A 487 -17.00 26.17 -29.46
C GLU A 487 -15.60 26.31 -28.86
N ARG A 488 -15.44 27.14 -27.82
CA ARG A 488 -14.14 27.33 -27.16
C ARG A 488 -13.64 26.04 -26.51
N LEU A 489 -14.54 25.30 -25.87
CA LEU A 489 -14.21 24.06 -25.18
C LEU A 489 -14.04 22.85 -26.10
N GLY A 490 -14.44 22.97 -27.38
CA GLY A 490 -14.58 21.80 -28.25
C GLY A 490 -15.50 20.74 -27.64
N PHE A 491 -16.51 21.17 -26.86
CA PHE A 491 -17.29 20.28 -26.01
C PHE A 491 -18.24 19.40 -26.83
N SER A 492 -18.32 18.13 -26.47
CA SER A 492 -19.41 17.25 -26.89
C SER A 492 -19.92 16.35 -25.77
N ALA A 493 -21.23 16.11 -25.74
CA ALA A 493 -21.83 15.07 -24.90
C ALA A 493 -22.78 14.18 -25.70
N THR A 494 -22.58 12.87 -25.64
CA THR A 494 -23.37 11.88 -26.39
C THR A 494 -23.73 10.67 -25.54
N VAL A 495 -24.80 9.96 -25.91
CA VAL A 495 -25.17 8.67 -25.33
C VAL A 495 -25.42 7.67 -26.44
N GLU A 496 -24.67 6.58 -26.41
CA GLU A 496 -24.76 5.44 -27.35
C GLU A 496 -25.39 4.20 -26.72
#